data_AF-A0A5E6TPK4-F1
#
_entry.id   AF-A0A5E6TPK4-F1
#
_cell.length_a   1.000
_cell.length_b   1.000
_cell.length_c   1.000
_cell.angle_alpha   90.00
_cell.angle_beta   90.00
_cell.angle_gamma   90.00
#
_symmetry.space_group_name_H-M   'P 1'
#
loop_
_entity.id
_entity.type
_entity.pdbx_description
1 polymer ?
#
loop_
_entity_poly.entity_id
_entity_poly.type
_entity_poly.pdbx_seq_one_letter_code
_entity_poly.pdbx_strand_id
1 'polypeptide(L)'
;MNGVIPKRRTPIWLNSDGTVKPDIAEAMKGAFEDALSGIGERRILKRLIQSNTAFETINPSTIRRWLTNRIAIGYWKDYKIYPSIVSDELFYQVQKRFNDEYKPPTAPRTHFLSGLIKCGDCGANMQVKINKNSPFTMRCTTRCVYGDLRCKNSKSFPVPVLLHVCYDTATGAVEKAMQNIELSSSQKKLIVIDGQLRDIGEKINNIVQSLEKYGPLPELDRKIASLCEQRNKLEREKLLITNDTVENVSKYDAAWDYQYELIADHPMRLNALLQSSGYRIDCYSGGLMLANTSGNDFSKCVYEGYNRKIQAYKISAQGNVHHITNRDGSLTKERLERFKTMLARQRTGDTTTFKAVETSAAELEIYEFYNKI
;
A
#
# COMPACT_ATOMS: atom_id res chain seq x y z
N MET A 1 22.08 -6.85 34.64
CA MET A 1 20.92 -7.65 35.08
C MET A 1 20.64 -8.67 34.00
N ASN A 2 20.76 -9.96 34.32
CA ASN A 2 20.54 -11.06 33.38
C ASN A 2 19.11 -11.01 32.83
N GLY A 3 18.95 -11.30 31.53
CA GLY A 3 17.72 -11.22 30.74
C GLY A 3 16.63 -12.19 31.17
N VAL A 4 16.17 -12.09 32.42
CA VAL A 4 15.02 -12.84 32.93
C VAL A 4 13.77 -12.29 32.25
N ILE A 5 13.11 -13.16 31.50
CA ILE A 5 11.92 -12.85 30.72
C ILE A 5 10.78 -12.48 31.68
N PRO A 6 10.25 -11.25 31.61
CA PRO A 6 9.18 -10.81 32.50
C PRO A 6 7.88 -11.60 32.25
N LYS A 7 7.35 -12.24 33.29
CA LYS A 7 6.00 -12.84 33.26
C LYS A 7 4.94 -11.74 33.27
N ARG A 8 4.48 -11.32 32.08
CA ARG A 8 3.33 -10.41 31.87
C ARG A 8 2.49 -10.91 30.70
N ARG A 9 1.35 -10.25 30.43
CA ARG A 9 0.65 -10.34 29.13
C ARG A 9 1.63 -9.92 28.03
N THR A 10 2.35 -10.89 27.51
CA THR A 10 3.25 -10.75 26.39
C THR A 10 2.43 -10.42 25.14
N PRO A 11 3.01 -9.71 24.16
CA PRO A 11 2.38 -9.58 22.86
C PRO A 11 1.98 -10.96 22.31
N ILE A 12 0.91 -11.00 21.51
CA ILE A 12 0.25 -12.26 21.16
C ILE A 12 1.16 -13.28 20.45
N TRP A 13 2.21 -12.79 19.77
CA TRP A 13 3.22 -13.58 19.07
C TRP A 13 4.29 -14.22 19.98
N LEU A 14 4.22 -14.01 21.29
CA LEU A 14 5.14 -14.62 22.26
C LEU A 14 4.43 -15.63 23.16
N ASN A 15 5.15 -16.69 23.50
CA ASN A 15 4.81 -17.62 24.57
C ASN A 15 5.15 -17.03 25.94
N SER A 16 4.69 -17.70 27.01
CA SER A 16 4.94 -17.26 28.39
C SER A 16 6.41 -17.32 28.80
N ASP A 17 7.20 -18.15 28.10
CA ASP A 17 8.65 -18.28 28.22
C ASP A 17 9.41 -17.29 27.32
N GLY A 18 8.71 -16.43 26.58
CA GLY A 18 9.28 -15.45 25.66
C GLY A 18 9.75 -15.99 24.31
N THR A 19 9.51 -17.27 24.00
CA THR A 19 9.72 -17.82 22.65
C THR A 19 8.65 -17.31 21.68
N VAL A 20 8.97 -17.29 20.38
CA VAL A 20 8.06 -16.79 19.33
C VAL A 20 7.10 -17.88 18.88
N LYS A 21 5.84 -17.52 18.65
CA LYS A 21 4.82 -18.33 17.96
C LYS A 21 4.91 -18.04 16.45
N PRO A 22 5.46 -18.94 15.62
CA PRO A 22 5.82 -18.64 14.23
C PRO A 22 4.65 -18.11 13.40
N ASP A 23 3.50 -18.80 13.42
CA ASP A 23 2.34 -18.43 12.61
C ASP A 23 1.77 -17.05 12.96
N ILE A 24 1.74 -16.74 14.27
CA ILE A 24 1.25 -15.45 14.76
C ILE A 24 2.27 -14.35 14.46
N ALA A 25 3.57 -14.64 14.56
CA ALA A 25 4.64 -13.71 14.24
C ALA A 25 4.64 -13.35 12.75
N GLU A 26 4.45 -14.32 11.86
CA GLU A 26 4.35 -14.06 10.42
C GLU A 26 3.11 -13.23 10.08
N ALA A 27 1.95 -13.55 10.67
CA ALA A 27 0.75 -12.73 10.52
C ALA A 27 0.97 -11.28 11.02
N MET A 28 1.67 -11.11 12.15
CA MET A 28 2.01 -9.80 12.69
C MET A 28 3.01 -9.05 11.82
N LYS A 29 3.99 -9.73 11.21
CA LYS A 29 4.89 -9.13 10.22
C LYS A 29 4.11 -8.58 9.03
N GLY A 30 3.14 -9.35 8.51
CA GLY A 30 2.19 -8.87 7.49
C GLY A 30 1.39 -7.65 7.97
N ALA A 31 1.01 -7.59 9.25
CA ALA A 31 0.35 -6.41 9.83
C ALA A 31 1.25 -5.16 9.88
N PHE A 32 2.57 -5.31 10.11
CA PHE A 32 3.52 -4.19 10.02
C PHE A 32 3.63 -3.67 8.58
N GLU A 33 3.71 -4.56 7.60
CA GLU A 33 3.75 -4.19 6.18
C GLU A 33 2.44 -3.53 5.70
N ASP A 34 1.30 -4.04 6.18
CA ASP A 34 -0.01 -3.44 5.94
C ASP A 34 -0.13 -2.04 6.53
N ALA A 35 0.37 -1.85 7.76
CA ALA A 35 0.41 -0.55 8.41
C ALA A 35 1.32 0.41 7.65
N LEU A 36 2.50 -0.04 7.24
CA LEU A 36 3.42 0.73 6.40
C LEU A 36 2.78 1.14 5.07
N SER A 37 2.00 0.23 4.47
CA SER A 37 1.26 0.49 3.23
C SER A 37 0.07 1.44 3.42
N GLY A 38 -0.38 1.66 4.66
CA GLY A 38 -1.46 2.59 5.00
C GLY A 38 -2.82 2.00 5.23
N ILE A 39 -2.87 0.70 5.51
CA ILE A 39 -4.09 0.03 5.92
C ILE A 39 -4.36 0.40 7.39
N GLY A 40 -5.58 0.88 7.67
CA GLY A 40 -5.99 1.23 9.02
C GLY A 40 -6.19 0.02 9.94
N GLU A 41 -5.99 0.22 11.24
CA GLU A 41 -6.01 -0.80 12.31
C GLU A 41 -7.20 -1.76 12.25
N ARG A 42 -8.42 -1.27 12.00
CA ARG A 42 -9.63 -2.10 11.90
C ARG A 42 -9.57 -3.10 10.75
N ARG A 43 -8.98 -2.71 9.62
CA ARG A 43 -8.82 -3.58 8.44
C ARG A 43 -7.68 -4.57 8.65
N ILE A 44 -6.59 -4.12 9.26
CA ILE A 44 -5.49 -5.01 9.68
C ILE A 44 -6.06 -6.12 10.57
N LEU A 45 -6.83 -5.76 11.60
CA LEU A 45 -7.47 -6.75 12.47
C LEU A 45 -8.35 -7.74 11.70
N LYS A 46 -9.18 -7.25 10.76
CA LYS A 46 -10.03 -8.14 9.96
C LYS A 46 -9.22 -9.16 9.15
N ARG A 47 -8.08 -8.74 8.57
CA ARG A 47 -7.17 -9.63 7.84
C ARG A 47 -6.49 -10.63 8.79
N LEU A 48 -6.07 -10.16 9.96
CA LEU A 48 -5.49 -11.02 11.00
C LEU A 48 -6.47 -12.11 11.44
N ILE A 49 -7.75 -11.77 11.69
CA ILE A 49 -8.79 -12.74 12.04
C ILE A 49 -8.97 -13.80 10.94
N GLN A 50 -8.90 -13.39 9.66
CA GLN A 50 -8.98 -14.32 8.54
C GLN A 50 -7.76 -15.25 8.44
N SER A 51 -6.59 -14.78 8.88
CA SER A 51 -5.37 -15.59 8.89
C SER A 51 -5.26 -16.55 10.07
N ASN A 52 -5.76 -16.17 11.24
CA ASN A 52 -5.61 -16.96 12.46
C ASN A 52 -6.70 -16.60 13.49
N THR A 53 -7.36 -17.62 14.05
CA THR A 53 -8.46 -17.45 15.01
C THR A 53 -8.03 -16.80 16.33
N ALA A 54 -6.72 -16.81 16.64
CA ALA A 54 -6.17 -16.14 17.83
C ALA A 54 -6.48 -14.64 17.88
N PHE A 55 -6.84 -14.02 16.76
CA PHE A 55 -7.15 -12.59 16.68
C PHE A 55 -8.64 -12.24 16.86
N GLU A 56 -9.55 -13.22 16.94
CA GLU A 56 -11.01 -12.99 16.95
C GLU A 56 -11.49 -12.08 18.09
N THR A 57 -10.90 -12.23 19.27
CA THR A 57 -11.29 -11.48 20.48
C THR A 57 -10.53 -10.15 20.63
N ILE A 58 -9.69 -9.78 19.65
CA ILE A 58 -8.79 -8.63 19.77
C ILE A 58 -9.49 -7.33 19.33
N ASN A 59 -9.26 -6.24 20.07
CA ASN A 59 -9.77 -4.91 19.69
C ASN A 59 -8.79 -4.21 18.74
N PRO A 60 -9.26 -3.44 17.73
CA PRO A 60 -8.41 -2.61 16.87
C PRO A 60 -7.36 -1.77 17.61
N SER A 61 -7.67 -1.20 18.78
CA SER A 61 -6.71 -0.41 19.57
C SER A 61 -5.51 -1.23 20.06
N THR A 62 -5.71 -2.54 20.25
CA THR A 62 -4.64 -3.47 20.62
C THR A 62 -3.68 -3.70 19.46
N ILE A 63 -4.15 -3.66 18.21
CA ILE A 63 -3.31 -3.72 17.02
C ILE A 63 -2.35 -2.53 17.00
N ARG A 64 -2.86 -1.30 17.21
CA ARG A 64 -1.99 -0.11 17.31
C ARG A 64 -0.95 -0.28 18.41
N ARG A 65 -1.38 -0.71 19.59
CA ARG A 65 -0.46 -0.95 20.73
C ARG A 65 0.64 -1.96 20.40
N TRP A 66 0.35 -2.98 19.60
CA TRP A 66 1.35 -3.95 19.15
C TRP A 66 2.29 -3.39 18.09
N LEU A 67 1.75 -2.65 17.11
CA LEU A 67 2.54 -2.01 16.06
C LEU A 67 3.47 -0.92 16.59
N THR A 68 3.21 -0.37 17.78
CA THR A 68 4.09 0.58 18.47
C THR A 68 4.97 -0.05 19.56
N ASN A 69 4.87 -1.36 19.80
CA ASN A 69 5.59 -2.01 20.89
C ASN A 69 7.01 -2.42 20.46
N ARG A 70 8.04 -1.89 21.13
CA ARG A 70 9.45 -2.20 20.87
C ARG A 70 9.81 -3.68 21.10
N ILE A 71 8.94 -4.49 21.71
CA ILE A 71 9.11 -5.95 21.74
C ILE A 71 9.12 -6.55 20.32
N ALA A 72 8.46 -5.90 19.34
CA ALA A 72 8.50 -6.35 17.94
C ALA A 72 9.92 -6.37 17.36
N ILE A 73 10.78 -5.46 17.82
CA ILE A 73 12.21 -5.39 17.49
C ILE A 73 13.11 -6.01 18.58
N GLY A 74 12.51 -6.74 19.52
CA GLY A 74 13.21 -7.52 20.55
C GLY A 74 13.50 -6.78 21.85
N TYR A 75 13.13 -5.50 21.95
CA TYR A 75 13.43 -4.69 23.13
C TYR A 75 12.32 -4.79 24.19
N TRP A 76 12.73 -5.09 25.41
CA TRP A 76 11.94 -4.85 26.61
C TRP A 76 12.58 -3.73 27.42
N LYS A 77 11.88 -2.60 27.55
CA LYS A 77 12.46 -1.34 28.03
C LYS A 77 13.71 -0.98 27.20
N ASP A 78 14.87 -0.95 27.84
CA ASP A 78 16.16 -0.62 27.23
C ASP A 78 16.99 -1.86 26.86
N TYR A 79 16.49 -3.07 27.13
CA TYR A 79 17.24 -4.30 26.97
C TYR A 79 16.68 -5.12 25.80
N LYS A 80 17.57 -5.58 24.90
CA LYS A 80 17.20 -6.52 23.84
C LYS A 80 17.15 -7.93 24.42
N ILE A 81 15.95 -8.44 24.67
CA ILE A 81 15.70 -9.71 25.38
C ILE A 81 14.92 -10.70 24.50
N TYR A 82 13.97 -10.21 23.71
CA TYR A 82 13.11 -11.07 22.90
C TYR A 82 13.66 -11.24 21.48
N PRO A 83 13.34 -12.35 20.80
CA PRO A 83 13.58 -12.46 19.37
C PRO A 83 12.77 -11.40 18.61
N SER A 84 13.42 -10.69 17.70
CA SER A 84 12.77 -9.69 16.84
C SER A 84 11.90 -10.39 15.79
N ILE A 85 10.65 -9.93 15.61
CA ILE A 85 9.74 -10.43 14.56
C ILE A 85 9.73 -9.54 13.31
N VAL A 86 10.25 -8.32 13.42
CA VAL A 86 10.42 -7.36 12.32
C VAL A 86 11.78 -6.68 12.44
N SER A 87 12.26 -6.10 11.35
CA SER A 87 13.48 -5.28 11.36
C SER A 87 13.25 -3.94 12.08
N ASP A 88 14.32 -3.39 12.65
CA ASP A 88 14.32 -2.05 13.25
C ASP A 88 13.84 -1.00 12.25
N GLU A 89 14.23 -1.14 10.98
CA GLU A 89 13.80 -0.30 9.85
C GLU A 89 12.27 -0.30 9.70
N LEU A 90 11.65 -1.47 9.50
CA LEU A 90 10.21 -1.59 9.29
C LEU A 90 9.44 -1.04 10.49
N PHE A 91 9.91 -1.32 11.71
CA PHE A 91 9.31 -0.80 12.92
C PHE A 91 9.33 0.74 12.97
N TYR A 92 10.49 1.37 12.74
CA TYR A 92 10.63 2.82 12.83
C TYR A 92 9.98 3.56 11.66
N GLN A 93 9.86 2.94 10.48
CA GLN A 93 9.02 3.45 9.38
C GLN A 93 7.55 3.50 9.78
N VAL A 94 7.03 2.43 10.39
CA VAL A 94 5.65 2.39 10.90
C VAL A 94 5.44 3.44 12.01
N GLN A 95 6.40 3.61 12.93
CA GLN A 95 6.32 4.67 13.95
C GLN A 95 6.25 6.06 13.33
N LYS A 96 7.15 6.34 12.37
CA LYS A 96 7.17 7.62 11.65
C LYS A 96 5.82 7.89 11.00
N ARG A 97 5.25 6.90 10.31
CA ARG A 97 3.93 7.02 9.69
C ARG A 97 2.84 7.37 10.70
N PHE A 98 2.80 6.70 11.85
CA PHE A 98 1.79 7.00 12.88
C PHE A 98 1.94 8.38 13.50
N ASN A 99 3.17 8.90 13.60
CA ASN A 99 3.42 10.25 14.08
C ASN A 99 3.08 11.31 13.03
N ASP A 100 3.28 11.01 11.75
CA ASP A 100 3.01 11.92 10.63
C ASP A 100 1.50 11.97 10.26
N GLU A 101 0.69 10.98 10.66
CA GLU A 101 -0.74 10.89 10.32
C GLU A 101 -1.69 11.25 11.48
N TYR A 102 -2.04 12.52 11.65
CA TYR A 102 -3.41 12.85 12.09
C TYR A 102 -4.32 12.98 10.87
N LYS A 103 -5.02 11.89 10.54
CA LYS A 103 -6.14 11.90 9.59
C LYS A 103 -7.41 11.52 10.34
N PRO A 104 -8.48 12.34 10.32
CA PRO A 104 -9.73 11.99 10.98
C PRO A 104 -10.24 10.64 10.42
N PRO A 105 -10.76 9.75 11.28
CA PRO A 105 -11.18 8.42 10.90
C PRO A 105 -12.24 8.51 9.80
N THR A 106 -11.87 8.17 8.58
CA THR A 106 -12.81 8.06 7.46
C THR A 106 -13.37 6.65 7.44
N ALA A 107 -14.67 6.51 7.19
CA ALA A 107 -15.31 5.20 7.06
C ALA A 107 -14.52 4.30 6.09
N PRO A 108 -14.29 3.02 6.45
CA PRO A 108 -13.51 2.11 5.62
C PRO A 108 -14.23 1.89 4.29
N ARG A 109 -13.61 2.38 3.20
CA ARG A 109 -14.11 2.17 1.85
C ARG A 109 -13.83 0.73 1.40
N THR A 110 -14.82 0.02 0.85
CA THR A 110 -14.72 -1.40 0.52
C THR A 110 -14.18 -1.67 -0.89
N HIS A 111 -14.25 -0.69 -1.80
CA HIS A 111 -13.85 -0.87 -3.19
C HIS A 111 -12.41 -0.43 -3.46
N PHE A 112 -11.69 -1.20 -4.29
CA PHE A 112 -10.30 -0.94 -4.69
C PHE A 112 -10.06 0.46 -5.28
N LEU A 113 -10.98 0.98 -6.08
CA LEU A 113 -10.83 2.30 -6.70
C LEU A 113 -11.13 3.47 -5.76
N SER A 114 -11.56 3.18 -4.53
CA SER A 114 -11.97 4.20 -3.59
C SER A 114 -10.79 5.08 -3.18
N GLY A 115 -10.93 6.40 -3.33
CA GLY A 115 -9.88 7.37 -3.00
C GLY A 115 -8.91 7.65 -4.13
N LEU A 116 -8.80 6.74 -5.11
CA LEU A 116 -7.99 6.92 -6.32
C LEU A 116 -8.72 7.72 -7.40
N ILE A 117 -10.04 7.54 -7.51
CA ILE A 117 -10.84 8.20 -8.53
C ILE A 117 -11.43 9.52 -8.02
N LYS A 118 -11.16 10.60 -8.74
CA LYS A 118 -11.58 11.97 -8.42
C LYS A 118 -12.43 12.55 -9.54
N CYS A 119 -13.31 13.48 -9.18
CA CYS A 119 -14.02 14.28 -10.16
C CYS A 119 -13.11 15.41 -10.65
N GLY A 120 -12.77 15.42 -11.93
CA GLY A 120 -11.97 16.47 -12.55
C GLY A 120 -12.61 17.86 -12.48
N ASP A 121 -13.95 17.94 -12.45
CA ASP A 121 -14.67 19.21 -12.40
C ASP A 121 -14.69 19.88 -11.01
N CYS A 122 -14.65 19.12 -9.91
CA CYS A 122 -14.82 19.68 -8.55
C CYS A 122 -13.82 19.13 -7.51
N GLY A 123 -12.87 18.29 -7.91
CA GLY A 123 -11.83 17.70 -7.06
C GLY A 123 -12.30 16.66 -6.03
N ALA A 124 -13.62 16.45 -5.88
CA ALA A 124 -14.15 15.53 -4.89
C ALA A 124 -13.90 14.06 -5.28
N ASN A 125 -13.88 13.17 -4.28
CA ASN A 125 -13.85 11.73 -4.54
C ASN A 125 -15.07 11.29 -5.33
N MET A 126 -14.90 10.31 -6.22
CA MET A 126 -16.04 9.61 -6.82
C MET A 126 -16.50 8.48 -5.89
N GLN A 127 -17.81 8.27 -5.81
CA GLN A 127 -18.44 7.21 -5.03
C GLN A 127 -18.90 6.07 -5.93
N VAL A 128 -18.82 4.85 -5.41
CA VAL A 128 -19.33 3.65 -6.10
C VAL A 128 -20.84 3.59 -5.96
N LYS A 129 -21.52 3.43 -7.10
CA LYS A 129 -22.94 3.12 -7.21
C LYS A 129 -23.09 1.64 -7.57
N ILE A 130 -23.67 0.90 -6.64
CA ILE A 130 -24.05 -0.51 -6.83
C ILE A 130 -25.25 -0.56 -7.76
N ASN A 131 -25.16 -1.34 -8.84
CA ASN A 131 -26.24 -1.57 -9.78
C ASN A 131 -26.65 -3.05 -9.69
N LYS A 132 -27.95 -3.36 -9.84
CA LYS A 132 -28.48 -4.73 -9.70
C LYS A 132 -28.18 -5.63 -10.91
N ASN A 133 -28.34 -5.09 -12.11
CA ASN A 133 -28.30 -5.86 -13.37
C ASN A 133 -27.18 -5.38 -14.31
N SER A 134 -26.23 -4.61 -13.79
CA SER A 134 -25.12 -4.07 -14.56
C SER A 134 -23.91 -3.86 -13.67
N PRO A 135 -22.70 -3.73 -14.24
CA PRO A 135 -21.50 -3.47 -13.48
C PRO A 135 -21.64 -2.21 -12.63
N PHE A 136 -20.92 -2.20 -11.51
CA PHE A 136 -20.86 -1.02 -10.66
C PHE A 136 -20.31 0.17 -11.45
N THR A 137 -20.82 1.35 -11.13
CA THR A 137 -20.36 2.60 -11.74
C THR A 137 -19.84 3.53 -10.66
N MET A 138 -18.91 4.42 -11.00
CA MET A 138 -18.49 5.51 -10.12
C MET A 138 -19.08 6.83 -10.62
N ARG A 139 -19.53 7.66 -9.67
CA ARG A 139 -20.13 8.98 -9.93
C ARG A 139 -19.55 10.03 -8.99
N CYS A 140 -19.56 11.29 -9.40
CA CYS A 140 -19.12 12.39 -8.54
C CYS A 140 -19.98 12.45 -7.27
N THR A 141 -19.34 12.38 -6.09
CA THR A 141 -20.05 12.43 -4.80
C THR A 141 -20.78 13.75 -4.63
N THR A 142 -20.12 14.87 -4.93
CA THR A 142 -20.72 16.21 -4.84
C THR A 142 -21.97 16.34 -5.70
N ARG A 143 -21.93 15.86 -6.96
CA ARG A 143 -23.11 15.83 -7.84
C ARG A 143 -24.22 14.95 -7.28
N CYS A 144 -23.88 13.78 -6.74
CA CYS A 144 -24.89 12.86 -6.20
C CYS A 144 -25.62 13.43 -4.97
N VAL A 145 -24.92 14.21 -4.14
CA VAL A 145 -25.50 14.79 -2.91
C VAL A 145 -26.21 16.11 -3.18
N TYR A 146 -25.62 17.00 -3.99
CA TYR A 146 -26.07 18.38 -4.13
C TYR A 146 -26.62 18.74 -5.52
N GLY A 147 -26.70 17.79 -6.46
CA GLY A 147 -27.12 18.09 -7.83
C GLY A 147 -26.14 19.01 -8.57
N ASP A 148 -26.64 19.83 -9.51
CA ASP A 148 -25.85 20.80 -10.30
C ASP A 148 -25.33 21.97 -9.53
N LEU A 149 -25.92 22.26 -8.38
CA LEU A 149 -25.58 23.41 -7.56
C LEU A 149 -24.08 23.47 -7.26
N ARG A 150 -23.41 22.32 -7.11
CA ARG A 150 -21.99 22.25 -6.73
C ARG A 150 -21.09 21.52 -7.71
N CYS A 151 -21.64 20.78 -8.67
CA CYS A 151 -20.84 20.10 -9.70
C CYS A 151 -21.68 19.77 -10.93
N LYS A 152 -21.13 20.03 -12.13
CA LYS A 152 -21.77 19.70 -13.41
C LYS A 152 -21.46 18.27 -13.90
N ASN A 153 -20.55 17.55 -13.24
CA ASN A 153 -20.20 16.18 -13.60
C ASN A 153 -21.31 15.17 -13.29
N SER A 154 -22.18 14.94 -14.27
CA SER A 154 -23.25 13.94 -14.24
C SER A 154 -22.85 12.59 -14.84
N LYS A 155 -21.63 12.47 -15.39
CA LYS A 155 -21.16 11.27 -16.10
C LYS A 155 -20.96 10.11 -15.12
N SER A 156 -21.38 8.92 -15.55
CA SER A 156 -21.16 7.65 -14.83
C SER A 156 -20.07 6.86 -15.52
N PHE A 157 -19.06 6.44 -14.76
CA PHE A 157 -17.92 5.68 -15.27
C PHE A 157 -18.01 4.22 -14.79
N PRO A 158 -18.07 3.23 -15.68
CA PRO A 158 -18.06 1.82 -15.29
C PRO A 158 -16.79 1.43 -14.53
N VAL A 159 -16.93 0.66 -13.46
CA VAL A 159 -15.78 0.13 -12.69
C VAL A 159 -14.82 -0.69 -13.57
N PRO A 160 -15.26 -1.56 -14.50
CA PRO A 160 -14.34 -2.30 -15.38
C PRO A 160 -13.45 -1.37 -16.23
N VAL A 161 -14.02 -0.26 -16.72
CA VAL A 161 -13.28 0.76 -17.47
C VAL A 161 -12.21 1.40 -16.58
N LEU A 162 -12.60 1.86 -15.38
CA LEU A 162 -11.69 2.52 -14.46
C LEU A 162 -10.59 1.58 -13.94
N LEU A 163 -10.89 0.29 -13.75
CA LEU A 163 -9.90 -0.72 -13.37
C LEU A 163 -8.85 -0.90 -14.47
N HIS A 164 -9.27 -0.96 -15.73
CA HIS A 164 -8.35 -1.10 -16.86
C HIS A 164 -7.38 0.09 -16.95
N VAL A 165 -7.93 1.31 -16.90
CA VAL A 165 -7.11 2.54 -16.86
C VAL A 165 -6.18 2.54 -15.65
N CYS A 166 -6.69 2.13 -14.48
CA CYS A 166 -5.88 2.06 -13.26
C CYS A 166 -4.71 1.09 -13.39
N TYR A 167 -4.95 -0.13 -13.87
CA TYR A 167 -3.90 -1.14 -13.96
C TYR A 167 -2.85 -0.80 -15.01
N ASP A 168 -3.25 -0.15 -16.10
CA ASP A 168 -2.33 0.33 -17.14
C ASP A 168 -1.42 1.47 -16.64
N THR A 169 -1.98 2.38 -15.83
CA THR A 169 -1.30 3.64 -15.47
C THR A 169 -0.69 3.64 -14.06
N ALA A 170 -0.92 2.60 -13.26
CA ALA A 170 -0.49 2.54 -11.85
C ALA A 170 1.00 2.19 -11.67
N THR A 171 1.67 1.55 -12.64
CA THR A 171 3.01 0.96 -12.41
C THR A 171 4.04 1.99 -11.96
N GLY A 172 4.11 3.15 -12.60
CA GLY A 172 5.05 4.21 -12.17
C GLY A 172 4.75 4.74 -10.76
N ALA A 173 3.49 4.71 -10.33
CA ALA A 173 3.13 5.07 -8.96
C ALA A 173 3.43 3.97 -7.94
N VAL A 174 3.41 2.69 -8.36
CA VAL A 174 3.89 1.55 -7.57
C VAL A 174 5.40 1.61 -7.44
N GLU A 175 6.12 1.87 -8.53
CA GLU A 175 7.58 2.06 -8.54
C GLU A 175 7.99 3.17 -7.57
N LYS A 176 7.36 4.34 -7.66
CA LYS A 176 7.61 5.45 -6.74
C LYS A 176 7.31 5.07 -5.28
N ALA A 177 6.25 4.31 -5.04
CA ALA A 177 5.95 3.84 -3.69
C ALA A 177 6.97 2.80 -3.21
N MET A 178 7.44 1.92 -4.10
CA MET A 178 8.49 0.94 -3.81
C MET A 178 9.81 1.61 -3.55
N GLN A 179 10.20 2.66 -4.26
CA GLN A 179 11.40 3.44 -3.94
C GLN A 179 11.33 4.07 -2.54
N ASN A 180 10.14 4.40 -2.05
CA ASN A 180 9.94 4.86 -0.67
C ASN A 180 9.99 3.72 0.37
N ILE A 181 9.76 2.47 -0.05
CA ILE A 181 9.74 1.27 0.80
C ILE A 181 11.11 0.58 0.80
N GLU A 182 11.63 0.26 -0.39
CA GLU A 182 13.00 -0.15 -0.68
C GLU A 182 13.90 1.06 -0.54
N LEU A 183 14.31 1.34 0.68
CA LEU A 183 15.30 2.37 0.99
C LEU A 183 16.72 1.85 0.76
N SER A 184 17.64 2.72 0.38
CA SER A 184 19.06 2.34 0.27
C SER A 184 19.60 1.95 1.63
N SER A 185 20.66 1.13 1.71
CA SER A 185 21.24 0.72 3.01
C SER A 185 21.53 1.93 3.91
N SER A 186 21.96 3.05 3.33
CA SER A 186 22.15 4.34 4.00
C SER A 186 20.84 4.94 4.50
N GLN A 187 19.79 5.00 3.67
CA GLN A 187 18.47 5.49 4.08
C GLN A 187 17.82 4.63 5.18
N LYS A 188 17.96 3.30 5.11
CA LYS A 188 17.51 2.36 6.14
C LYS A 188 18.18 2.67 7.48
N LYS A 189 19.50 2.85 7.48
CA LYS A 189 20.26 3.25 8.68
C LYS A 189 19.80 4.61 9.20
N LEU A 190 19.58 5.59 8.33
CA LEU A 190 19.09 6.91 8.74
C LEU A 190 17.73 6.84 9.44
N ILE A 191 16.80 6.02 8.94
CA ILE A 191 15.50 5.82 9.60
C ILE A 191 15.66 5.21 11.00
N VAL A 192 16.52 4.21 11.14
CA VAL A 192 16.78 3.59 12.43
C VAL A 192 17.40 4.61 13.40
N ILE A 193 18.40 5.37 12.94
CA ILE A 193 19.05 6.42 13.75
C ILE A 193 18.04 7.50 14.16
N ASP A 194 17.20 7.98 13.24
CA ASP A 194 16.15 8.96 13.54
C ASP A 194 15.12 8.41 14.54
N GLY A 195 14.76 7.14 14.39
CA GLY A 195 13.95 6.41 15.36
C GLY A 195 14.58 6.41 16.75
N GLN A 196 15.84 6.04 16.85
CA GLN A 196 16.59 5.99 18.11
C GLN A 196 16.80 7.38 18.73
N LEU A 197 17.05 8.41 17.92
CA LEU A 197 17.16 9.80 18.38
C LEU A 197 15.84 10.29 18.98
N ARG A 198 14.70 9.94 18.37
CA ARG A 198 13.37 10.23 18.96
C ARG A 198 13.18 9.51 20.30
N ASP A 199 13.50 8.21 20.37
CA ASP A 199 13.42 7.43 21.61
C ASP A 199 14.26 8.07 22.73
N ILE A 200 15.48 8.54 22.40
CA ILE A 200 16.36 9.23 23.37
C ILE A 200 15.80 10.60 23.75
N GLY A 201 15.27 11.36 22.79
CA GLY A 201 14.63 12.65 23.04
C GLY A 201 13.47 12.55 24.02
N GLU A 202 12.59 11.55 23.84
CA GLU A 202 11.49 11.27 24.78
C GLU A 202 12.00 10.92 26.19
N LYS A 203 13.06 10.10 26.29
CA LYS A 203 13.67 9.76 27.58
C LYS A 203 14.25 10.99 28.28
N ILE A 204 14.94 11.86 27.54
CA ILE A 204 15.48 13.12 28.08
C ILE A 204 14.33 14.00 28.57
N ASN A 205 13.28 14.18 27.75
CA ASN A 205 12.11 14.99 28.14
C ASN A 205 11.42 14.46 29.40
N ASN A 206 11.27 13.13 29.54
CA ASN A 206 10.71 12.52 30.75
C ASN A 206 11.56 12.78 32.00
N ILE A 207 12.89 12.82 31.86
CA ILE A 207 13.77 13.16 32.98
C ILE A 207 13.69 14.65 33.30
N VAL A 208 13.63 15.53 32.29
CA VAL A 208 13.44 16.97 32.49
C VAL A 208 12.15 17.25 33.26
N GLN A 209 11.03 16.61 32.88
CA GLN A 209 9.77 16.70 33.65
C GLN A 209 9.90 16.16 35.08
N SER A 210 10.73 15.14 35.29
CA SER A 210 11.00 14.61 36.63
C SER A 210 11.84 15.58 37.47
N LEU A 211 12.82 16.26 36.86
CA LEU A 211 13.61 17.31 37.49
C LEU A 211 12.74 18.51 37.91
N GLU A 212 11.79 18.92 37.06
CA GLU A 212 10.83 19.99 37.38
C GLU A 212 9.98 19.64 38.61
N LYS A 213 9.63 18.36 38.78
CA LYS A 213 8.76 17.91 39.87
C LYS A 213 9.49 17.62 41.19
N TYR A 214 10.69 17.05 41.12
CA TYR A 214 11.39 16.51 42.29
C TYR A 214 12.72 17.22 42.61
N GLY A 215 13.15 18.15 41.75
CA GLY A 215 14.42 18.86 41.88
C GLY A 215 15.63 18.04 41.39
N PRO A 216 16.85 18.60 41.49
CA PRO A 216 18.08 17.94 41.06
C PRO A 216 18.40 16.74 41.96
N LEU A 217 18.58 15.58 41.33
CA LEU A 217 19.00 14.34 41.99
C LEU A 217 20.22 13.78 41.24
N PRO A 218 21.28 13.33 41.94
CA PRO A 218 22.50 12.82 41.30
C PRO A 218 22.25 11.66 40.33
N GLU A 219 21.23 10.84 40.57
CA GLU A 219 20.83 9.74 39.70
C GLU A 219 20.27 10.24 38.36
N LEU A 220 19.55 11.37 38.37
CA LEU A 220 18.98 11.98 37.17
C LEU A 220 20.09 12.61 36.32
N ASP A 221 21.06 13.28 36.95
CA ASP A 221 22.20 13.88 36.27
C ASP A 221 23.04 12.84 35.53
N ARG A 222 23.36 11.72 36.20
CA ARG A 222 24.08 10.59 35.57
C ARG A 222 23.31 10.02 34.38
N LYS A 223 21.98 9.90 34.50
CA LYS A 223 21.15 9.35 33.43
C LYS A 223 21.04 10.30 32.25
N ILE A 224 20.89 11.60 32.47
CA ILE A 224 20.88 12.62 31.42
C ILE A 224 22.22 12.63 30.70
N ALA A 225 23.34 12.65 31.43
CA ALA A 225 24.68 12.63 30.82
C ALA A 225 24.87 11.44 29.87
N SER A 226 24.47 10.23 30.30
CA SER A 226 24.53 9.02 29.47
C SER A 226 23.63 9.11 28.23
N LEU A 227 22.44 9.71 28.34
CA LEU A 227 21.53 9.89 27.20
C LEU A 227 22.05 10.95 26.21
N CYS A 228 22.64 12.05 26.72
CA CYS A 228 23.28 13.07 25.90
C CYS A 228 24.48 12.51 25.12
N GLU A 229 25.29 11.64 25.74
CA GLU A 229 26.39 10.96 25.06
C GLU A 229 25.88 10.05 23.93
N GLN A 230 24.85 9.25 24.19
CA GLN A 230 24.23 8.39 23.17
C GLN A 230 23.64 9.21 22.02
N ARG A 231 22.97 10.32 22.34
CA ARG A 231 22.44 11.27 21.34
C ARG A 231 23.55 11.83 20.45
N ASN A 232 24.62 12.36 21.05
CA ASN A 232 25.74 12.94 20.31
C ASN A 232 26.47 11.90 19.45
N LYS A 233 26.50 10.63 19.87
CA LYS A 233 27.04 9.53 19.06
C LYS A 233 26.18 9.29 17.81
N LEU A 234 24.86 9.17 17.99
CA LEU A 234 23.91 8.95 16.89
C LEU A 234 23.81 10.14 15.93
N GLU A 235 23.87 11.38 16.43
CA GLU A 235 23.90 12.59 15.59
C GLU A 235 25.16 12.65 14.71
N ARG A 236 26.32 12.26 15.25
CA ARG A 236 27.55 12.12 14.46
C ARG A 236 27.44 11.03 13.40
N GLU A 237 26.90 9.87 13.76
CA GLU A 237 26.69 8.77 12.82
C GLU A 237 25.73 9.17 11.68
N LYS A 238 24.66 9.90 12.00
CA LYS A 238 23.72 10.47 11.03
C LYS A 238 24.42 11.41 10.04
N LEU A 239 25.29 12.29 10.52
CA LEU A 239 26.02 13.24 9.69
C LEU A 239 26.94 12.53 8.68
N LEU A 240 27.60 11.45 9.10
CA LEU A 240 28.49 10.66 8.24
C LEU A 240 27.72 9.96 7.11
N ILE A 241 26.52 9.42 7.39
CA ILE A 241 25.70 8.68 6.41
C ILE A 241 25.01 9.62 5.40
N THR A 242 24.66 10.84 5.82
CA THR A 242 23.96 11.81 4.95
C THR A 242 24.81 12.22 3.74
N ASN A 243 26.13 12.13 3.84
CA ASN A 243 27.07 12.49 2.77
C ASN A 243 27.27 11.39 1.70
N ASP A 244 26.66 10.22 1.86
CA ASP A 244 26.95 9.01 1.07
C ASP A 244 25.70 8.45 0.35
N THR A 245 24.81 9.34 -0.09
CA THR A 245 23.51 8.94 -0.66
C THR A 245 23.66 8.44 -2.11
N VAL A 246 23.70 7.12 -2.25
CA VAL A 246 23.47 6.44 -3.53
C VAL A 246 21.96 6.36 -3.79
N GLU A 247 21.54 6.79 -4.98
CA GLU A 247 20.17 6.70 -5.46
C GLU A 247 19.71 5.25 -5.53
N ASN A 248 18.54 4.96 -4.95
CA ASN A 248 17.95 3.63 -5.01
C ASN A 248 17.09 3.52 -6.27
N VAL A 249 17.57 2.76 -7.25
CA VAL A 249 16.84 2.51 -8.49
C VAL A 249 16.04 1.22 -8.32
N SER A 250 14.84 1.31 -7.73
CA SER A 250 13.85 0.25 -7.94
C SER A 250 13.53 0.23 -9.43
N LYS A 251 13.65 -0.93 -10.08
CA LYS A 251 13.44 -1.07 -11.52
C LYS A 251 11.95 -1.22 -11.82
N TYR A 252 11.45 -0.52 -12.83
CA TYR A 252 10.09 -0.62 -13.35
C TYR A 252 9.54 -2.05 -13.44
N ASP A 253 10.37 -3.02 -13.87
CA ASP A 253 9.99 -4.43 -13.97
C ASP A 253 9.62 -5.06 -12.61
N ALA A 254 10.35 -4.73 -11.54
CA ALA A 254 10.04 -5.22 -10.19
C ALA A 254 8.74 -4.58 -9.66
N ALA A 255 8.48 -3.32 -10.00
CA ALA A 255 7.24 -2.64 -9.68
C ALA A 255 6.03 -3.24 -10.41
N TRP A 256 6.23 -3.64 -11.67
CA TRP A 256 5.21 -4.32 -12.45
C TRP A 256 4.85 -5.69 -11.84
N ASP A 257 5.84 -6.50 -11.48
CA ASP A 257 5.64 -7.80 -10.84
C ASP A 257 4.90 -7.66 -9.50
N TYR A 258 5.34 -6.73 -8.64
CA TYR A 258 4.72 -6.50 -7.34
C TYR A 258 3.30 -5.94 -7.45
N GLN A 259 3.05 -5.01 -8.38
CA GLN A 259 1.69 -4.55 -8.67
C GLN A 259 0.77 -5.73 -8.99
N TYR A 260 1.23 -6.63 -9.84
CA TYR A 260 0.43 -7.74 -10.34
C TYR A 260 0.09 -8.76 -9.25
N GLU A 261 1.06 -9.09 -8.39
CA GLU A 261 0.82 -9.90 -7.17
C GLU A 261 -0.25 -9.25 -6.28
N LEU A 262 -0.12 -7.95 -6.01
CA LEU A 262 -1.07 -7.26 -5.15
C LEU A 262 -2.47 -7.14 -5.76
N ILE A 263 -2.62 -7.06 -7.09
CA ILE A 263 -3.94 -7.07 -7.75
C ILE A 263 -4.70 -8.35 -7.41
N ALA A 264 -4.02 -9.49 -7.47
CA ALA A 264 -4.63 -10.80 -7.26
C ALA A 264 -4.92 -11.07 -5.79
N ASP A 265 -3.92 -10.89 -4.93
CA ASP A 265 -3.96 -11.43 -3.57
C ASP A 265 -4.31 -10.35 -2.54
N HIS A 266 -3.88 -9.10 -2.77
CA HIS A 266 -3.94 -8.03 -1.77
C HIS A 266 -4.37 -6.66 -2.33
N PRO A 267 -5.55 -6.55 -3.00
CA PRO A 267 -5.94 -5.33 -3.72
C PRO A 267 -6.04 -4.09 -2.81
N MET A 268 -6.43 -4.27 -1.53
CA MET A 268 -6.49 -3.14 -0.59
C MET A 268 -5.11 -2.61 -0.18
N ARG A 269 -4.08 -3.45 -0.22
CA ARG A 269 -2.69 -3.04 0.00
C ARG A 269 -2.20 -2.20 -1.17
N LEU A 270 -2.47 -2.65 -2.41
CA LEU A 270 -2.21 -1.84 -3.60
C LEU A 270 -2.94 -0.50 -3.59
N ASN A 271 -4.23 -0.48 -3.23
CA ASN A 271 -4.98 0.78 -3.12
C ASN A 271 -4.33 1.77 -2.13
N ALA A 272 -3.91 1.28 -0.96
CA ALA A 272 -3.28 2.12 0.06
C ALA A 272 -1.90 2.63 -0.41
N LEU A 273 -1.13 1.75 -1.04
CA LEU A 273 0.16 2.05 -1.65
C LEU A 273 0.02 3.17 -2.72
N LEU A 274 -0.92 3.03 -3.65
CA LEU A 274 -1.21 4.04 -4.68
C LEU A 274 -1.64 5.38 -4.08
N GLN A 275 -2.50 5.37 -3.04
CA GLN A 275 -2.86 6.62 -2.35
C GLN A 275 -1.65 7.27 -1.67
N SER A 276 -0.73 6.48 -1.13
CA SER A 276 0.48 6.99 -0.45
C SER A 276 1.45 7.66 -1.43
N SER A 277 1.56 7.18 -2.67
CA SER A 277 2.35 7.83 -3.73
C SER A 277 1.63 9.00 -4.41
N GLY A 278 0.38 9.26 -4.03
CA GLY A 278 -0.44 10.35 -4.57
C GLY A 278 -1.08 10.02 -5.91
N TYR A 279 -1.14 8.75 -6.31
CA TYR A 279 -1.77 8.32 -7.55
C TYR A 279 -3.27 8.65 -7.57
N ARG A 280 -3.75 9.18 -8.69
CA ARG A 280 -5.17 9.45 -8.93
C ARG A 280 -5.54 9.45 -10.40
N ILE A 281 -6.81 9.21 -10.66
CA ILE A 281 -7.45 9.38 -11.97
C ILE A 281 -8.56 10.42 -11.84
N ASP A 282 -8.42 11.53 -12.56
CA ASP A 282 -9.36 12.64 -12.63
C ASP A 282 -10.35 12.40 -13.78
N CYS A 283 -11.64 12.26 -13.47
CA CYS A 283 -12.71 11.97 -14.44
C CYS A 283 -13.62 13.19 -14.64
N TYR A 284 -13.82 13.61 -15.88
CA TYR A 284 -14.54 14.84 -16.25
C TYR A 284 -15.92 14.56 -16.85
N SER A 285 -16.80 15.56 -16.84
CA SER A 285 -18.18 15.45 -17.35
C SER A 285 -18.29 14.98 -18.82
N GLY A 286 -17.30 15.33 -19.66
CA GLY A 286 -17.23 14.88 -21.06
C GLY A 286 -16.82 13.41 -21.26
N GLY A 287 -16.46 12.69 -20.21
CA GLY A 287 -15.92 11.32 -20.31
C GLY A 287 -14.40 11.24 -20.37
N LEU A 288 -13.70 12.37 -20.41
CA LEU A 288 -12.24 12.43 -20.30
C LEU A 288 -11.79 11.89 -18.94
N MET A 289 -10.77 11.05 -18.95
CA MET A 289 -10.07 10.50 -17.78
C MET A 289 -8.59 10.83 -17.91
N LEU A 290 -8.02 11.40 -16.85
CA LEU A 290 -6.61 11.77 -16.77
C LEU A 290 -5.99 11.09 -15.55
N ALA A 291 -5.07 10.14 -15.77
CA ALA A 291 -4.20 9.68 -14.70
C ALA A 291 -3.10 10.72 -14.46
N ASN A 292 -2.64 10.87 -13.22
CA ASN A 292 -1.52 11.75 -12.89
C ASN A 292 -0.14 11.12 -13.14
N THR A 293 -0.10 9.99 -13.82
CA THR A 293 1.09 9.33 -14.35
C THR A 293 1.13 9.48 -15.87
N SER A 294 2.34 9.54 -16.43
CA SER A 294 2.59 9.75 -17.86
C SER A 294 3.30 8.57 -18.49
N GLY A 295 3.12 8.38 -19.80
CA GLY A 295 3.87 7.40 -20.60
C GLY A 295 3.09 6.13 -20.95
N ASN A 296 1.86 5.96 -20.44
CA ASN A 296 1.00 4.83 -20.78
C ASN A 296 -0.14 5.26 -21.72
N ASP A 297 -0.69 4.30 -22.46
CA ASP A 297 -1.76 4.52 -23.44
C ASP A 297 -2.99 5.16 -22.80
N PHE A 298 -3.35 4.70 -21.59
CA PHE A 298 -4.55 5.18 -20.91
C PHE A 298 -4.31 6.33 -19.93
N SER A 299 -3.09 6.90 -19.86
CA SER A 299 -2.80 8.10 -19.05
C SER A 299 -3.74 9.26 -19.38
N LYS A 300 -4.15 9.38 -20.64
CA LYS A 300 -5.18 10.30 -21.12
C LYS A 300 -6.10 9.59 -22.09
N CYS A 301 -7.33 9.33 -21.68
CA CYS A 301 -8.31 8.61 -22.49
C CYS A 301 -9.73 9.15 -22.31
N VAL A 302 -10.62 8.84 -23.25
CA VAL A 302 -12.02 9.30 -23.24
C VAL A 302 -12.95 8.09 -23.25
N TYR A 303 -13.80 8.00 -22.22
CA TYR A 303 -14.88 7.02 -22.18
C TYR A 303 -16.08 7.49 -23.02
N GLU A 304 -16.30 6.82 -24.14
CA GLU A 304 -17.31 7.21 -25.13
C GLU A 304 -18.69 6.59 -24.86
N GLY A 305 -18.75 5.45 -24.17
CA GLY A 305 -20.00 4.80 -23.80
C GLY A 305 -19.97 3.28 -23.94
N TYR A 306 -21.15 2.66 -23.91
CA TYR A 306 -21.30 1.23 -24.08
C TYR A 306 -21.89 0.91 -25.45
N ASN A 307 -21.19 0.08 -26.22
CA ASN A 307 -21.66 -0.40 -27.52
C ASN A 307 -22.42 -1.72 -27.34
N ARG A 308 -23.73 -1.69 -27.56
CA ARG A 308 -24.62 -2.84 -27.39
C ARG A 308 -24.41 -3.94 -28.42
N LYS A 309 -23.94 -3.62 -29.63
CA LYS A 309 -23.76 -4.62 -30.70
C LYS A 309 -22.63 -5.59 -30.35
N ILE A 310 -21.51 -5.04 -29.86
CA ILE A 310 -20.31 -5.79 -29.48
C ILE A 310 -20.22 -6.09 -27.98
N GLN A 311 -21.23 -5.67 -27.21
CA GLN A 311 -21.33 -5.86 -25.76
C GLN A 311 -20.08 -5.37 -24.98
N ALA A 312 -19.51 -4.23 -25.38
CA ALA A 312 -18.27 -3.69 -24.82
C ALA A 312 -18.33 -2.18 -24.57
N TYR A 313 -17.55 -1.71 -23.58
CA TYR A 313 -17.30 -0.30 -23.35
C TYR A 313 -16.28 0.24 -24.35
N LYS A 314 -16.57 1.41 -24.93
CA LYS A 314 -15.71 2.08 -25.90
C LYS A 314 -14.87 3.14 -25.21
N ILE A 315 -13.56 3.06 -25.40
CA ILE A 315 -12.58 4.02 -24.87
C ILE A 315 -11.67 4.47 -26.00
N SER A 316 -11.44 5.77 -26.12
CA SER A 316 -10.49 6.33 -27.08
C SER A 316 -9.23 6.80 -26.36
N ALA A 317 -8.08 6.33 -26.81
CA ALA A 317 -6.77 6.63 -26.23
C ALA A 317 -5.74 6.76 -27.36
N GLN A 318 -4.90 7.81 -27.34
CA GLN A 318 -3.88 8.06 -28.37
C GLN A 318 -4.35 7.94 -29.84
N GLY A 319 -5.61 8.28 -30.13
CA GLY A 319 -6.20 8.16 -31.48
C GLY A 319 -6.73 6.77 -31.83
N ASN A 320 -6.52 5.76 -30.97
CA ASN A 320 -7.05 4.41 -31.12
C ASN A 320 -8.34 4.21 -30.30
N VAL A 321 -9.22 3.34 -30.81
CA VAL A 321 -10.45 2.93 -30.13
C VAL A 321 -10.27 1.54 -29.53
N HIS A 322 -10.39 1.45 -28.21
CA HIS A 322 -10.31 0.24 -27.43
C HIS A 322 -11.71 -0.21 -26.97
N HIS A 323 -11.93 -1.52 -26.95
CA HIS A 323 -13.17 -2.13 -26.51
C HIS A 323 -12.96 -3.00 -25.28
N ILE A 324 -13.56 -2.61 -24.15
CA ILE A 324 -13.46 -3.33 -22.88
C ILE A 324 -14.74 -4.13 -22.66
N THR A 325 -14.64 -5.45 -22.72
CA THR A 325 -15.79 -6.32 -22.46
C THR A 325 -16.06 -6.46 -20.97
N ASN A 326 -17.33 -6.71 -20.64
CA ASN A 326 -17.79 -6.89 -19.28
C ASN A 326 -17.67 -8.34 -18.76
N ARG A 327 -16.77 -9.16 -19.34
CA ARG A 327 -16.67 -10.57 -18.91
C ARG A 327 -15.98 -10.65 -17.54
N ASP A 328 -16.81 -10.67 -16.49
CA ASP A 328 -16.46 -10.81 -15.09
C ASP A 328 -15.51 -11.99 -14.83
N GLY A 329 -14.37 -11.71 -14.18
CA GLY A 329 -13.63 -12.60 -13.27
C GLY A 329 -12.95 -13.88 -13.78
N SER A 330 -13.59 -14.69 -14.63
CA SER A 330 -13.08 -16.01 -15.05
C SER A 330 -11.93 -15.89 -16.04
N LEU A 331 -12.06 -15.02 -17.04
CA LEU A 331 -11.01 -14.70 -18.01
C LEU A 331 -9.82 -14.00 -17.37
N THR A 332 -10.01 -13.26 -16.28
CA THR A 332 -8.92 -12.60 -15.55
C THR A 332 -8.06 -13.64 -14.84
N LYS A 333 -8.65 -14.67 -14.22
CA LYS A 333 -7.90 -15.79 -13.62
C LYS A 333 -7.18 -16.63 -14.68
N GLU A 334 -7.83 -16.93 -15.80
CA GLU A 334 -7.22 -17.73 -16.86
C GLU A 334 -6.07 -16.98 -17.56
N ARG A 335 -6.25 -15.69 -17.84
CA ARG A 335 -5.17 -14.81 -18.34
C ARG A 335 -4.04 -14.66 -17.32
N LEU A 336 -4.39 -14.57 -16.03
CA LEU A 336 -3.44 -14.50 -14.91
C LEU A 336 -2.59 -15.77 -14.82
N GLU A 337 -3.19 -16.96 -14.91
CA GLU A 337 -2.46 -18.22 -14.88
C GLU A 337 -1.61 -18.45 -16.14
N ARG A 338 -2.11 -18.08 -17.33
CA ARG A 338 -1.31 -18.11 -18.57
C ARG A 338 -0.12 -17.15 -18.50
N PHE A 339 -0.30 -15.96 -17.92
CA PHE A 339 0.77 -14.99 -17.74
C PHE A 339 1.80 -15.44 -16.69
N LYS A 340 1.37 -16.00 -15.55
CA LYS A 340 2.27 -16.64 -14.57
C LYS A 340 3.08 -17.76 -15.20
N THR A 341 2.45 -18.56 -16.06
CA THR A 341 3.11 -19.64 -16.80
C THR A 341 4.15 -19.09 -17.80
N MET A 342 3.84 -17.98 -18.48
CA MET A 342 4.76 -17.28 -19.37
C MET A 342 5.98 -16.72 -18.61
N LEU A 343 5.76 -16.02 -17.49
CA LEU A 343 6.83 -15.46 -16.65
C LEU A 343 7.71 -16.54 -16.04
N ALA A 344 7.12 -17.64 -15.55
CA ALA A 344 7.87 -18.78 -15.02
C ALA A 344 8.81 -19.39 -16.07
N ARG A 345 8.39 -19.47 -17.33
CA ARG A 345 9.19 -19.99 -18.45
C ARG A 345 10.27 -19.02 -18.95
N GLN A 346 10.00 -17.71 -18.92
CA GLN A 346 11.01 -16.68 -19.19
C GLN A 346 12.11 -16.70 -18.12
N ARG A 347 11.76 -16.92 -16.84
CA ARG A 347 12.72 -17.06 -15.74
C ARG A 347 13.60 -18.32 -15.85
N THR A 348 13.16 -19.35 -16.57
CA THR A 348 13.96 -20.57 -16.84
C THR A 348 14.84 -20.48 -18.10
N GLY A 349 14.81 -19.36 -18.84
CA GLY A 349 15.68 -19.14 -20.00
C GLY A 349 15.31 -19.92 -21.27
N ASP A 350 14.06 -20.40 -21.37
CA ASP A 350 13.59 -21.17 -22.53
C ASP A 350 13.22 -20.23 -23.69
N THR A 351 14.04 -20.21 -24.75
CA THR A 351 13.92 -19.37 -25.96
C THR A 351 13.32 -20.12 -27.14
N THR A 352 12.36 -21.02 -26.90
CA THR A 352 11.60 -21.61 -27.99
C THR A 352 10.66 -20.56 -28.61
N THR A 353 10.86 -20.31 -29.91
CA THR A 353 10.00 -19.42 -30.71
C THR A 353 8.56 -19.92 -30.64
N PHE A 354 7.63 -19.06 -30.25
CA PHE A 354 6.21 -19.38 -30.31
C PHE A 354 5.86 -19.87 -31.72
N LYS A 355 5.39 -21.12 -31.85
CA LYS A 355 4.50 -21.42 -32.97
C LYS A 355 3.28 -20.53 -32.76
N ALA A 356 2.96 -19.73 -33.77
CA ALA A 356 1.71 -18.98 -33.81
C ALA A 356 0.59 -19.93 -33.42
N VAL A 357 -0.27 -19.48 -32.52
CA VAL A 357 -1.46 -20.24 -32.14
C VAL A 357 -2.22 -20.52 -33.44
N GLU A 358 -2.43 -21.79 -33.78
CA GLU A 358 -3.42 -22.14 -34.78
C GLU A 358 -4.77 -21.74 -34.18
N THR A 359 -5.23 -20.57 -34.58
CA THR A 359 -6.55 -20.05 -34.25
C THR A 359 -7.57 -21.04 -34.74
N SER A 360 -8.50 -21.43 -33.86
CA SER A 360 -9.61 -22.28 -34.27
C SER A 360 -10.43 -21.58 -35.36
N ALA A 361 -11.15 -22.34 -36.20
CA ALA A 361 -12.00 -21.75 -37.26
C ALA A 361 -12.99 -20.70 -36.72
N ALA A 362 -13.41 -20.82 -35.45
CA ALA A 362 -14.25 -19.84 -34.76
C ALA A 362 -13.50 -18.55 -34.33
N GLU A 363 -12.18 -18.61 -34.12
CA GLU A 363 -11.34 -17.42 -33.86
C GLU A 363 -10.92 -16.73 -35.16
N LEU A 364 -10.75 -17.48 -36.27
CA LEU A 364 -10.53 -16.91 -37.61
C LEU A 364 -11.75 -16.14 -38.13
N GLU A 365 -12.97 -16.60 -37.85
CA GLU A 365 -14.20 -15.85 -38.19
C GLU A 365 -14.29 -14.48 -37.50
N ILE A 366 -13.68 -14.32 -36.31
CA ILE A 366 -13.63 -13.04 -35.57
C ILE A 366 -12.59 -12.09 -36.15
N TYR A 367 -11.51 -12.59 -36.77
CA TYR A 367 -10.48 -11.74 -37.39
C TYR A 367 -10.72 -11.44 -38.89
N GLU A 368 -11.36 -12.34 -39.66
CA GLU A 368 -11.65 -12.09 -41.09
C GLU A 368 -12.71 -11.01 -41.32
N PHE A 369 -13.58 -10.74 -40.33
CA PHE A 369 -14.55 -9.65 -40.44
C PHE A 369 -13.93 -8.24 -40.32
N TYR A 370 -12.65 -8.13 -39.95
CA TYR A 370 -11.93 -6.86 -39.79
C TYR A 370 -11.09 -6.43 -41.03
N ASN A 371 -11.12 -7.18 -42.14
CA ASN A 371 -10.37 -6.82 -43.36
C ASN A 371 -11.21 -6.63 -44.63
N LYS A 372 -12.55 -6.55 -44.55
CA LYS A 372 -13.37 -6.12 -45.69
C LYS A 372 -14.11 -4.80 -45.42
N ILE A 373 -13.45 -3.77 -45.95
CA ILE A 373 -13.82 -2.38 -46.29
C ILE A 373 -13.97 -1.41 -45.13
#